data_AF-A0A563F0Q1-F1
#
_entry.id   AF-A0A563F0Q1-F1
#
_cell.length_a   1.000
_cell.length_b   1.000
_cell.length_c   1.000
_cell.angle_alpha   90.00
_cell.angle_beta   90.00
_cell.angle_gamma   90.00
#
_symmetry.space_group_name_H-M   'P 1'
#
loop_
_entity.id
_entity.type
_entity.pdbx_description
1 polymer ?
#
loop_
_entity_poly.entity_id
_entity_poly.type
_entity_poly.pdbx_seq_one_letter_code
_entity_poly.pdbx_strand_id
1 'polypeptide(L)'
;MPCTDGRQAVTSELTSRTYKTGAVPVAHAEPVQKFDTKIAVLLRDDLVGWQRLNVTAFLVSGIAAGNPDLMGEPYEDADNTLYLPMFRQPVLVFAGSKEVVTAAHAKALGRNMRLAVFTSDLFSTGNDDDNRAAVRAVPRDQLDLVGIAVHGQRNAVDKVLKGARMHD
;
A
#
# COMPACT_ATOMS: atom_id res chain seq x y z
N MET A 1 -24.01 -68.43 28.58
CA MET A 1 -25.35 -68.98 28.28
C MET A 1 -25.99 -69.38 29.60
N PRO A 2 -27.28 -69.11 29.87
CA PRO A 2 -28.40 -68.71 28.98
C PRO A 2 -28.77 -67.19 29.09
N CYS A 3 -29.30 -66.50 28.06
CA CYS A 3 -30.71 -66.42 27.58
C CYS A 3 -31.72 -66.11 28.71
N THR A 4 -32.64 -65.12 28.64
CA THR A 4 -33.43 -64.64 27.48
C THR A 4 -34.12 -63.28 27.73
N ASP A 5 -34.37 -62.56 26.62
CA ASP A 5 -35.52 -61.72 26.23
C ASP A 5 -36.14 -60.58 27.06
N GLY A 6 -36.33 -59.44 26.37
CA GLY A 6 -37.49 -58.59 26.62
C GLY A 6 -37.49 -57.18 26.01
N ARG A 7 -37.99 -57.07 24.77
CA ARG A 7 -38.78 -55.93 24.21
C ARG A 7 -38.09 -54.69 23.63
N GLN A 8 -38.15 -54.69 22.29
CA GLN A 8 -38.80 -53.72 21.41
C GLN A 8 -38.21 -52.31 21.24
N ALA A 9 -37.79 -52.10 20.00
CA ALA A 9 -37.41 -50.86 19.36
C ALA A 9 -38.52 -49.80 19.40
N VAL A 10 -38.10 -48.56 19.66
CA VAL A 10 -38.78 -47.36 19.16
C VAL A 10 -37.71 -46.53 18.46
N THR A 11 -37.74 -46.57 17.13
CA THR A 11 -36.94 -45.72 16.26
C THR A 11 -37.49 -44.30 16.36
N SER A 12 -36.71 -43.37 16.93
CA SER A 12 -37.00 -41.93 16.83
C SER A 12 -35.99 -41.32 15.88
N GLU A 13 -36.45 -41.02 14.67
CA GLU A 13 -35.75 -40.17 13.72
C GLU A 13 -35.60 -38.76 14.31
N LEU A 14 -34.38 -38.38 14.70
CA LEU A 14 -34.02 -36.97 14.84
C LEU A 14 -33.39 -36.49 13.54
N THR A 15 -34.15 -35.63 12.89
CA THR A 15 -33.89 -34.96 11.63
C THR A 15 -32.64 -34.08 11.71
N SER A 16 -31.75 -34.30 10.73
CA SER A 16 -30.61 -33.45 10.39
C SER A 16 -31.05 -32.00 10.18
N ARG A 17 -30.70 -31.10 11.10
CA ARG A 17 -30.84 -29.65 10.91
C ARG A 17 -29.61 -29.11 10.19
N THR A 18 -29.75 -28.87 8.90
CA THR A 18 -28.74 -28.20 8.07
C THR A 18 -28.71 -26.71 8.42
N TYR A 19 -27.54 -26.20 8.83
CA TYR A 19 -27.30 -24.77 9.00
C TYR A 19 -27.33 -24.09 7.62
N LYS A 20 -28.41 -23.36 7.32
CA LYS A 20 -28.44 -22.42 6.18
C LYS A 20 -27.74 -21.13 6.62
N THR A 21 -26.54 -20.90 6.11
CA THR A 21 -25.88 -19.60 6.15
C THR A 21 -26.74 -18.60 5.37
N GLY A 22 -27.44 -17.73 6.08
CA GLY A 22 -28.12 -16.59 5.47
C GLY A 22 -27.07 -15.65 4.88
N ALA A 23 -27.16 -15.37 3.58
CA ALA A 23 -26.32 -14.36 2.94
C ALA A 23 -26.60 -13.00 3.60
N VAL A 24 -25.57 -12.40 4.20
CA VAL A 24 -25.62 -11.02 4.66
C VAL A 24 -25.83 -10.13 3.42
N PRO A 25 -26.80 -9.21 3.40
CA PRO A 25 -26.95 -8.28 2.29
C PRO A 25 -25.68 -7.45 2.19
N VAL A 26 -24.95 -7.57 1.08
CA VAL A 26 -23.84 -6.66 0.79
C VAL A 26 -24.48 -5.28 0.60
N ALA A 27 -24.26 -4.41 1.59
CA ALA A 27 -24.70 -3.03 1.54
C ALA A 27 -24.17 -2.37 0.25
N HIS A 28 -25.02 -1.57 -0.36
CA HIS A 28 -24.76 -0.84 -1.59
C HIS A 28 -23.36 -0.22 -1.59
N ALA A 29 -22.57 -0.50 -2.64
CA ALA A 29 -21.30 0.16 -2.85
C ALA A 29 -21.56 1.66 -2.99
N GLU A 30 -21.22 2.42 -1.96
CA GLU A 30 -21.12 3.88 -2.00
C GLU A 30 -20.32 4.30 -3.25
N PRO A 31 -20.70 5.40 -3.93
CA PRO A 31 -19.99 5.86 -5.11
C PRO A 31 -18.51 6.08 -4.76
N VAL A 32 -17.61 5.47 -5.55
CA VAL A 32 -16.16 5.60 -5.37
C VAL A 32 -15.80 7.08 -5.27
N GLN A 33 -15.41 7.54 -4.08
CA GLN A 33 -15.05 8.92 -3.85
C GLN A 33 -13.87 9.28 -4.77
N LYS A 34 -14.14 10.17 -5.72
CA LYS A 34 -13.16 10.56 -6.73
C LYS A 34 -12.28 11.65 -6.14
N PHE A 35 -11.02 11.32 -5.85
CA PHE A 35 -10.04 12.30 -5.36
C PHE A 35 -9.45 13.10 -6.53
N ASP A 36 -9.41 14.43 -6.41
CA ASP A 36 -8.74 15.33 -7.37
C ASP A 36 -7.21 15.19 -7.35
N THR A 37 -6.69 14.69 -6.22
CA THR A 37 -5.29 14.32 -6.07
C THR A 37 -5.08 12.81 -6.14
N LYS A 38 -3.83 12.37 -6.27
CA LYS A 38 -3.45 10.99 -6.05
C LYS A 38 -2.07 10.89 -5.43
N ILE A 39 -1.85 9.78 -4.71
CA ILE A 39 -0.53 9.38 -4.22
C ILE A 39 0.01 8.34 -5.20
N ALA A 40 1.26 8.49 -5.61
CA ALA A 40 1.91 7.52 -6.47
C ALA A 40 3.35 7.24 -6.04
N VAL A 41 3.70 5.97 -6.09
CA VAL A 41 5.05 5.44 -5.87
C VAL A 41 5.55 4.90 -7.20
N LEU A 42 6.78 5.24 -7.57
CA LEU A 42 7.46 4.70 -8.74
C LEU A 42 8.74 4.02 -8.27
N LEU A 43 8.84 2.72 -8.56
CA LEU A 43 9.99 1.88 -8.22
C LEU A 43 10.80 1.55 -9.47
N ARG A 44 12.11 1.38 -9.29
CA ARG A 44 12.98 0.81 -10.30
C ARG A 44 12.67 -0.68 -10.47
N ASP A 45 12.58 -1.14 -11.71
CA ASP A 45 12.08 -2.48 -12.02
C ASP A 45 13.09 -3.62 -11.85
N ASP A 46 14.35 -3.31 -11.55
CA ASP A 46 15.41 -4.27 -11.23
C ASP A 46 15.46 -4.65 -9.74
N LEU A 47 14.68 -4.00 -8.87
CA LEU A 47 14.63 -4.30 -7.44
C LEU A 47 14.00 -5.67 -7.20
N VAL A 48 14.55 -6.44 -6.24
CA VAL A 48 13.92 -7.71 -5.83
C VAL A 48 12.70 -7.48 -4.93
N GLY A 49 11.86 -8.52 -4.75
CA GLY A 49 10.57 -8.41 -4.06
C GLY A 49 10.60 -7.68 -2.72
N TRP A 50 11.50 -8.07 -1.81
CA TRP A 50 11.60 -7.44 -0.49
C TRP A 50 12.09 -5.99 -0.56
N GLN A 51 12.98 -5.65 -1.50
CA GLN A 51 13.47 -4.28 -1.68
C GLN A 51 12.31 -3.37 -2.13
N ARG A 52 11.46 -3.85 -3.04
CA ARG A 52 10.28 -3.11 -3.50
C ARG A 52 9.33 -2.77 -2.36
N LEU A 53 9.07 -3.73 -1.47
CA LEU A 53 8.23 -3.54 -0.28
C LEU A 53 8.86 -2.54 0.70
N ASN A 54 10.15 -2.69 0.99
CA ASN A 54 10.88 -1.81 1.89
C ASN A 54 10.92 -0.36 1.39
N VAL A 55 11.32 -0.16 0.13
CA VAL A 55 11.36 1.16 -0.52
C VAL A 55 9.98 1.80 -0.52
N THR A 56 8.93 1.05 -0.84
CA THR A 56 7.55 1.56 -0.82
C THR A 56 7.15 2.06 0.57
N ALA A 57 7.46 1.29 1.63
CA ALA A 57 7.13 1.67 3.00
C ALA A 57 7.81 2.98 3.43
N PHE A 58 9.11 3.15 3.12
CA PHE A 58 9.84 4.38 3.42
C PHE A 58 9.35 5.58 2.59
N LEU A 59 9.06 5.38 1.31
CA LEU A 59 8.59 6.46 0.45
C LEU A 59 7.20 6.97 0.88
N VAL A 60 6.30 6.05 1.23
CA VAL A 60 4.95 6.36 1.71
C VAL A 60 4.99 7.08 3.05
N SER A 61 5.88 6.70 3.97
CA SER A 61 5.99 7.40 5.26
C SER A 61 6.37 8.87 5.08
N GLY A 62 7.26 9.18 4.12
CA GLY A 62 7.60 10.56 3.75
C GLY A 62 6.41 11.36 3.21
N ILE A 63 5.53 10.71 2.42
CA ILE A 63 4.30 11.34 1.93
C ILE A 63 3.33 11.63 3.09
N ALA A 64 3.13 10.68 3.99
CA ALA A 64 2.25 10.84 5.15
C ALA A 64 2.75 11.98 6.07
N ALA A 65 4.04 11.97 6.42
CA ALA A 65 4.63 13.00 7.28
C ALA A 65 4.57 14.40 6.67
N GLY A 66 4.71 14.51 5.34
CA GLY A 66 4.66 15.78 4.63
C GLY A 66 3.25 16.33 4.36
N ASN A 67 2.20 15.51 4.51
CA ASN A 67 0.83 15.87 4.12
C ASN A 67 -0.19 15.30 5.14
N PRO A 68 -0.31 15.88 6.34
CA PRO A 68 -1.21 15.39 7.38
C PRO A 68 -2.67 15.24 6.93
N ASP A 69 -3.15 16.13 6.04
CA ASP A 69 -4.51 16.11 5.48
C ASP A 69 -4.82 14.88 4.59
N LEU A 70 -3.85 14.01 4.34
CA LEU A 70 -4.04 12.73 3.65
C LEU A 70 -4.41 11.59 4.58
N MET A 71 -4.18 11.75 5.88
CA MET A 71 -4.54 10.75 6.88
C MET A 71 -6.03 10.80 7.14
N GLY A 72 -6.65 9.63 7.27
CA GLY A 72 -8.02 9.49 7.76
C GLY A 72 -8.07 9.47 9.29
N GLU A 73 -9.17 8.94 9.81
CA GLU A 73 -9.36 8.73 11.24
C GLU A 73 -8.75 7.39 11.70
N PRO A 74 -8.46 7.23 13.02
CA PRO A 74 -8.14 5.95 13.60
C PRO A 74 -9.16 4.89 13.22
N TYR A 75 -8.69 3.70 12.91
CA TYR A 75 -9.58 2.58 12.64
C TYR A 75 -10.03 2.00 13.99
N GLU A 76 -11.26 1.52 14.05
CA GLU A 76 -11.84 0.95 15.26
C GLU A 76 -12.47 -0.40 14.90
N ASP A 77 -12.12 -1.45 15.64
CA ASP A 77 -12.80 -2.74 15.48
C ASP A 77 -14.11 -2.79 16.28
N ALA A 78 -14.85 -3.89 16.12
CA ALA A 78 -16.15 -4.06 16.76
C ALA A 78 -16.09 -4.10 18.30
N ASP A 79 -14.90 -4.30 18.88
CA ASP A 79 -14.66 -4.35 20.32
C ASP A 79 -14.18 -2.99 20.87
N ASN A 80 -14.16 -1.94 20.04
CA ASN A 80 -13.64 -0.59 20.33
C ASN A 80 -12.11 -0.53 20.53
N THR A 81 -11.36 -1.47 19.94
CA THR A 81 -9.90 -1.35 19.89
C THR A 81 -9.51 -0.35 18.79
N LEU A 82 -8.75 0.68 19.16
CA LEU A 82 -8.26 1.69 18.23
C LEU A 82 -6.95 1.24 17.56
N TYR A 83 -6.87 1.47 16.25
CA TYR A 83 -5.70 1.26 15.40
C TYR A 83 -5.28 2.57 14.74
N LEU A 84 -4.06 2.61 14.21
CA LEU A 84 -3.52 3.81 13.57
C LEU A 84 -4.36 4.25 12.36
N PRO A 85 -4.50 5.57 12.12
CA PRO A 85 -5.07 6.07 10.88
C PRO A 85 -4.18 5.73 9.69
N MET A 86 -4.80 5.52 8.53
CA MET A 86 -4.12 5.30 7.25
C MET A 86 -4.56 6.34 6.21
N PHE A 87 -3.95 6.34 5.03
CA PHE A 87 -4.36 7.25 3.96
C PHE A 87 -5.83 7.08 3.61
N ARG A 88 -6.53 8.20 3.46
CA ARG A 88 -7.93 8.23 2.99
C ARG A 88 -8.08 8.04 1.47
N GLN A 89 -6.98 8.01 0.72
CA GLN A 89 -6.97 7.78 -0.72
C GLN A 89 -5.97 6.67 -1.09
N PRO A 90 -6.20 5.91 -2.18
CA PRO A 90 -5.30 4.85 -2.60
C PRO A 90 -3.88 5.34 -2.93
N VAL A 91 -2.89 4.51 -2.64
CA VAL A 91 -1.51 4.64 -3.13
C VAL A 91 -1.37 3.79 -4.38
N LEU A 92 -1.07 4.42 -5.51
CA LEU A 92 -0.82 3.71 -6.77
C LEU A 92 0.67 3.41 -6.92
N VAL A 93 1.03 2.15 -7.15
CA VAL A 93 2.42 1.73 -7.30
C VAL A 93 2.72 1.45 -8.77
N PHE A 94 3.84 1.99 -9.24
CA PHE A 94 4.33 1.89 -10.60
C PHE A 94 5.75 1.34 -10.63
N ALA A 95 6.13 0.78 -11.76
CA ALA A 95 7.48 0.33 -12.05
C ALA A 95 8.02 0.99 -13.33
N GLY A 96 9.34 1.16 -13.42
CA GLY A 96 10.02 1.64 -14.61
C GLY A 96 11.53 1.46 -14.53
N SER A 97 12.22 1.63 -15.66
CA SER A 97 13.68 1.57 -15.70
C SER A 97 14.32 2.72 -14.91
N LYS A 98 15.64 2.64 -14.68
CA LYS A 98 16.42 3.72 -14.07
C LYS A 98 16.16 5.07 -14.73
N GLU A 99 16.13 5.11 -16.06
CA GLU A 99 15.92 6.32 -16.85
C GLU A 99 14.52 6.90 -16.61
N VAL A 100 13.50 6.05 -16.46
CA VAL A 100 12.13 6.47 -16.15
C VAL A 100 12.05 7.09 -14.77
N VAL A 101 12.68 6.48 -13.76
CA VAL A 101 12.73 7.02 -12.38
C VAL A 101 13.45 8.36 -12.35
N THR A 102 14.62 8.48 -12.97
CA THR A 102 15.39 9.73 -13.06
C THR A 102 14.61 10.83 -13.79
N ALA A 103 13.96 10.50 -14.91
CA ALA A 103 13.14 11.45 -15.66
C ALA A 103 11.91 11.91 -14.85
N ALA A 104 11.26 11.00 -14.11
CA ALA A 104 10.14 11.34 -13.25
C ALA A 104 10.57 12.28 -12.11
N HIS A 105 11.70 12.01 -11.46
CA HIS A 105 12.29 12.90 -10.45
C HIS A 105 12.55 14.31 -11.01
N ALA A 106 13.19 14.42 -12.19
CA ALA A 106 13.45 15.71 -12.83
C ALA A 106 12.15 16.47 -13.17
N LYS A 107 11.12 15.76 -13.68
CA LYS A 107 9.80 16.35 -13.99
C LYS A 107 9.07 16.82 -12.74
N ALA A 108 9.13 16.07 -11.64
CA ALA A 108 8.50 16.45 -10.38
C ALA A 108 9.12 17.75 -9.82
N LEU A 109 10.46 17.83 -9.82
CA LEU A 109 11.17 19.04 -9.42
C LEU A 109 10.87 20.24 -10.34
N GLY A 110 10.86 20.04 -11.66
CA GLY A 110 10.50 21.09 -12.62
C GLY A 110 9.05 21.58 -12.49
N ARG A 111 8.20 20.85 -11.75
CA ARG A 111 6.82 21.22 -11.41
C ARG A 111 6.67 21.74 -9.99
N ASN A 112 7.77 21.94 -9.26
CA ASN A 112 7.80 22.33 -7.85
C ASN A 112 7.02 21.38 -6.94
N MET A 113 6.96 20.09 -7.30
CA MET A 113 6.33 19.07 -6.46
C MET A 113 7.31 18.60 -5.39
N ARG A 114 6.85 18.52 -4.14
CA ARG A 114 7.60 17.82 -3.09
C ARG A 114 7.47 16.32 -3.31
N LEU A 115 8.55 15.59 -3.08
CA LEU A 115 8.64 14.15 -3.32
C LEU A 115 9.51 13.49 -2.26
N ALA A 116 9.20 12.23 -1.95
CA ALA A 116 10.09 11.35 -1.23
C ALA A 116 11.02 10.65 -2.24
N VAL A 117 12.27 10.40 -1.84
CA VAL A 117 13.29 9.73 -2.67
C VAL A 117 13.94 8.61 -1.88
N PHE A 118 14.33 7.55 -2.57
CA PHE A 118 15.14 6.46 -2.04
C PHE A 118 16.24 6.16 -3.06
N THR A 119 17.52 6.28 -2.66
CA THR A 119 18.67 5.90 -3.49
C THR A 119 19.20 4.53 -3.11
N SER A 120 19.92 3.87 -4.00
CA SER A 120 20.48 2.54 -3.75
C SER A 120 21.41 2.49 -2.54
N ASP A 121 22.14 3.59 -2.27
CA ASP A 121 23.06 3.71 -1.13
C ASP A 121 22.38 3.44 0.23
N LEU A 122 21.09 3.79 0.37
CA LEU A 122 20.34 3.65 1.61
C LEU A 122 20.17 2.18 2.02
N PHE A 123 20.32 1.22 1.10
CA PHE A 123 20.31 -0.20 1.46
C PHE A 123 21.54 -0.63 2.26
N SER A 124 22.61 0.18 2.25
CA SER A 124 23.88 -0.13 2.92
C SER A 124 24.08 0.65 4.23
N THR A 125 23.12 1.46 4.63
CA THR A 125 23.18 2.23 5.89
C THR A 125 22.35 1.54 6.99
N GLY A 126 22.51 1.98 8.24
CA GLY A 126 21.77 1.44 9.39
C GLY A 126 20.84 2.42 10.10
N ASN A 127 20.86 3.72 9.78
CA ASN A 127 20.09 4.74 10.48
C ASN A 127 19.77 5.95 9.58
N ASP A 128 18.86 6.81 10.05
CA ASP A 128 18.39 7.98 9.31
C ASP A 128 19.48 9.04 9.09
N ASP A 129 20.37 9.27 10.06
CA ASP A 129 21.43 10.26 9.92
C ASP A 129 22.40 9.89 8.78
N ASP A 130 22.78 8.61 8.70
CA ASP A 130 23.60 8.06 7.61
C ASP A 130 22.86 8.08 6.27
N ASN A 131 21.55 7.77 6.26
CA ASN A 131 20.71 7.89 5.07
C ASN A 131 20.73 9.31 4.49
N ARG A 132 20.47 10.31 5.35
CA ARG A 132 20.45 11.71 4.93
C ARG A 132 21.85 12.18 4.51
N ALA A 133 22.90 11.72 5.17
CA ALA A 133 24.28 12.02 4.78
C ALA A 133 24.64 11.44 3.40
N ALA A 134 24.27 10.18 3.12
CA ALA A 134 24.50 9.53 1.84
C ALA A 134 23.81 10.29 0.69
N VAL A 135 22.54 10.66 0.84
CA VAL A 135 21.83 11.47 -0.16
C VAL A 135 22.48 12.85 -0.35
N ARG A 136 22.88 13.50 0.75
CA ARG A 136 23.50 14.83 0.72
C ARG A 136 24.85 14.84 -0.01
N ALA A 137 25.59 13.73 0.01
CA ALA A 137 26.90 13.62 -0.60
C ALA A 137 26.85 13.62 -2.15
N VAL A 138 25.70 13.34 -2.75
CA VAL A 138 25.56 13.13 -4.19
C VAL A 138 24.80 14.29 -4.84
N PRO A 139 25.33 14.90 -5.91
CA PRO A 139 24.59 15.90 -6.69
C PRO A 139 23.27 15.34 -7.22
N ARG A 140 22.25 16.19 -7.26
CA ARG A 140 20.87 15.84 -7.64
C ARG A 140 20.76 15.05 -8.95
N ASP A 141 21.56 15.38 -9.95
CA ASP A 141 21.59 14.75 -11.28
C ASP A 141 22.35 13.42 -11.32
N GLN A 142 23.07 13.09 -10.24
CA GLN A 142 23.86 11.88 -10.08
C GLN A 142 23.25 10.87 -9.09
N LEU A 143 22.11 11.20 -8.45
CA LEU A 143 21.43 10.29 -7.52
C LEU A 143 21.06 8.97 -8.21
N ASP A 144 21.51 7.84 -7.66
CA ASP A 144 21.09 6.51 -8.10
C ASP A 144 19.73 6.15 -7.48
N LEU A 145 18.68 6.74 -8.03
CA LEU A 145 17.31 6.56 -7.54
C LEU A 145 16.80 5.14 -7.80
N VAL A 146 16.34 4.49 -6.74
CA VAL A 146 15.65 3.18 -6.81
C VAL A 146 14.14 3.33 -6.60
N GLY A 147 13.69 4.46 -6.05
CA GLY A 147 12.28 4.79 -6.01
C GLY A 147 12.01 6.24 -5.63
N ILE A 148 10.85 6.73 -6.05
CA ILE A 148 10.32 8.04 -5.67
C ILE A 148 8.83 7.93 -5.32
N ALA A 149 8.33 8.82 -4.48
CA ALA A 149 6.89 8.99 -4.29
C ALA A 149 6.49 10.45 -4.37
N VAL A 150 5.31 10.69 -4.96
CA VAL A 150 4.73 12.01 -5.16
C VAL A 150 3.26 12.00 -4.78
N HIS A 151 2.79 13.15 -4.30
CA HIS A 151 1.37 13.45 -4.14
C HIS A 151 1.05 14.77 -4.85
N GLY A 152 -0.13 14.85 -5.44
CA GLY A 152 -0.62 16.08 -6.06
C GLY A 152 -1.79 15.86 -7.01
N GLN A 153 -2.14 16.90 -7.76
CA GLN A 153 -3.19 16.87 -8.77
C GLN A 153 -2.97 15.73 -9.78
N ARG A 154 -4.02 14.94 -10.08
CA ARG A 154 -3.91 13.73 -10.92
C ARG A 154 -3.14 13.96 -12.22
N ASN A 155 -3.54 14.98 -12.98
CA ASN A 155 -2.91 15.34 -14.25
C ASN A 155 -1.43 15.71 -14.13
N ALA A 156 -1.02 16.30 -13.00
CA ALA A 156 0.38 16.63 -12.76
C ALA A 156 1.18 15.36 -12.47
N VAL A 157 0.66 14.47 -11.61
CA VAL A 157 1.29 13.19 -11.29
C VAL A 157 1.37 12.28 -12.53
N ASP A 158 0.34 12.23 -13.38
CA ASP A 158 0.36 11.47 -14.63
C ASP A 158 1.48 11.93 -15.57
N LYS A 159 1.70 13.25 -15.67
CA LYS A 159 2.79 13.80 -16.48
C LYS A 159 4.16 13.46 -15.90
N VAL A 160 4.30 13.46 -14.58
CA VAL A 160 5.53 13.05 -13.88
C VAL A 160 5.86 11.59 -14.20
N LEU A 161 4.86 10.70 -14.11
CA LEU A 161 5.02 9.26 -14.27
C LEU A 161 4.96 8.77 -15.72
N LYS A 162 4.95 9.68 -16.71
CA LYS A 162 4.94 9.31 -18.13
C LYS A 162 6.12 8.39 -18.46
N GLY A 163 5.80 7.17 -18.90
CA GLY A 163 6.76 6.10 -19.24
C GLY A 163 6.79 4.96 -18.22
N ALA A 164 6.22 5.16 -17.03
CA ALA A 164 6.04 4.10 -16.06
C ALA A 164 4.83 3.21 -16.38
N ARG A 165 4.84 1.99 -15.87
CA ARG A 165 3.72 1.03 -15.95
C ARG A 165 3.17 0.76 -14.56
N MET A 166 1.91 0.37 -14.45
CA MET A 166 1.35 -0.10 -13.19
C MET A 166 2.17 -1.30 -12.69
N HIS A 167 2.48 -1.34 -11.41
CA HIS A 167 3.18 -2.46 -10.80
C HIS A 167 2.26 -3.70 -10.74
N ASP A 168 2.84 -4.87 -10.95
CA ASP A 168 2.22 -6.19 -10.84
C ASP A 168 2.02 -6.65 -9.38
#